data_AF-A0AA47P7P5-F1
#
_entry.id   AF-A0AA47P7P5-F1
#
_cell.length_a   1.000
_cell.length_b   1.000
_cell.length_c   1.000
_cell.angle_alpha   90.00
_cell.angle_beta   90.00
_cell.angle_gamma   90.00
#
_symmetry.space_group_name_H-M   'P 1'
#
loop_
_entity.id
_entity.type
_entity.pdbx_description
1 polymer ?
#
loop_
_entity_poly.entity_id
_entity_poly.type
_entity_poly.pdbx_seq_one_letter_code
_entity_poly.pdbx_strand_id
1 'polypeptide(L)'
;MADPVVLWIIFGDGSDARKLNLVSGIPETVAELHHFVKTCYQLHADFRMQYMDPDFKDFINLTSTSEIQNKSTLKVIYMTLTPPVDSYITLYPVEPSDVAIISSNDQTVSPSSVASSSSADTLYTSTPHSSPEILLSGLSSWPKVFVVPKFSYEAEFELQQKNNEFETNGTNFNPGPKLKGIILDGLAQEMMKYTKYPKDYQCEEVAAALTRTHPCLGQLGSKTGFWGWKQSLKYKMQNYRTKLGRLGHPEIRVNSLKHKLEGQGKAAANIKKPRKAEVYYIPLHPKGETAESLEKERIALLSELKKRDNEVVITAKMEKTFSHRRREVVEQRPMIGDFKNRWPALFEPSEVNAEFMRITTKPLQTKFLSQLDHFSDKLMEIFTCKGGVKGQKIKRILAMKDLCDDINVRRECILRSLVVYLNEDPDVFFKEYLPTAVEDAERDITTTVMGIYSIRRDGHEEPEDVGVVVEGIKVLNNLSSVTTAFIMLFGLIYALDLAFPDNLKYTFEFLQKIIMNLDGHKLNLKIQQLKIKLFS
;
A
#
# COMPACT_ATOMS: atom_id res chain seq x y z
N MET A 1 -55.39 -4.37 -9.83
CA MET A 1 -54.87 -3.84 -8.55
C MET A 1 -53.37 -4.04 -8.60
N ALA A 2 -52.58 -2.97 -8.54
CA ALA A 2 -51.13 -3.07 -8.66
C ALA A 2 -50.53 -3.77 -7.43
N ASP A 3 -49.55 -4.65 -7.64
CA ASP A 3 -48.90 -5.39 -6.57
C ASP A 3 -48.09 -4.45 -5.66
N PRO A 4 -48.05 -4.69 -4.34
CA PRO A 4 -47.26 -3.89 -3.43
C PRO A 4 -45.77 -4.01 -3.75
N VAL A 5 -45.09 -2.86 -3.90
CA VAL A 5 -43.68 -2.79 -4.27
C VAL A 5 -42.84 -2.26 -3.12
N VAL A 6 -41.67 -2.84 -2.91
CA VAL A 6 -40.68 -2.38 -1.93
C VAL A 6 -39.44 -1.89 -2.67
N LEU A 7 -39.05 -0.64 -2.45
CA LEU A 7 -37.83 -0.04 -3.00
C LEU A 7 -36.79 0.20 -1.91
N TRP A 8 -35.51 0.12 -2.25
CA TRP A 8 -34.40 0.46 -1.35
C TRP A 8 -33.90 1.86 -1.68
N ILE A 9 -34.07 2.82 -0.78
CA ILE A 9 -33.67 4.22 -0.97
C ILE A 9 -32.39 4.51 -0.20
N ILE A 10 -31.36 4.98 -0.90
CA ILE A 10 -30.06 5.36 -0.36
C ILE A 10 -29.95 6.88 -0.34
N PHE A 11 -29.58 7.43 0.82
CA PHE A 11 -29.31 8.84 1.02
C PHE A 11 -27.80 9.09 1.19
N GLY A 12 -27.29 10.18 0.60
CA GLY A 12 -25.90 10.61 0.79
C GLY A 12 -24.86 9.69 0.15
N ASP A 13 -23.78 9.39 0.88
CA ASP A 13 -22.62 8.61 0.44
C ASP A 13 -22.78 7.08 0.59
N GLY A 14 -23.99 6.61 0.93
CA GLY A 14 -24.30 5.19 1.09
C GLY A 14 -24.39 4.72 2.54
N SER A 15 -24.22 5.60 3.53
CA SER A 15 -24.32 5.25 4.95
C SER A 15 -25.75 5.12 5.48
N ASP A 16 -26.74 5.72 4.81
CA ASP A 16 -28.16 5.67 5.20
C ASP A 16 -28.98 5.06 4.06
N ALA A 17 -29.53 3.88 4.29
CA ALA A 17 -30.38 3.17 3.34
C ALA A 17 -31.67 2.70 4.03
N ARG A 18 -32.83 3.02 3.45
CA ARG A 18 -34.16 2.78 4.03
C ARG A 18 -35.07 2.11 3.02
N LYS A 19 -36.03 1.32 3.51
CA LYS A 19 -37.05 0.70 2.66
C LYS A 19 -38.22 1.66 2.47
N LEU A 20 -38.69 1.77 1.23
CA LEU A 20 -39.91 2.48 0.85
C LEU A 20 -40.95 1.45 0.42
N ASN A 21 -42.10 1.44 1.09
CA ASN A 21 -43.21 0.54 0.76
C ASN A 21 -44.27 1.31 -0.02
N LEU A 22 -44.54 0.88 -1.25
CA LEU A 22 -45.55 1.45 -2.14
C LEU A 22 -46.73 0.48 -2.21
N VAL A 23 -47.78 0.78 -1.45
CA VAL A 23 -48.96 -0.10 -1.30
C VAL A 23 -49.78 -0.19 -2.60
N SER A 24 -49.69 0.84 -3.45
CA SER A 24 -50.42 0.94 -4.72
C SER A 24 -49.55 0.69 -5.96
N GLY A 25 -48.38 0.06 -5.80
CA GLY A 25 -47.42 -0.16 -6.88
C GLY A 25 -46.53 1.05 -7.18
N ILE A 26 -45.69 0.94 -8.20
CA ILE A 26 -44.80 2.03 -8.63
C ILE A 26 -45.64 3.13 -9.32
N PRO A 27 -45.50 4.41 -8.94
CA PRO A 27 -46.20 5.53 -9.59
C PRO A 27 -45.95 5.60 -11.10
N GLU A 28 -46.91 6.16 -11.85
CA GLU A 28 -46.80 6.27 -13.32
C GLU A 28 -45.77 7.32 -13.74
N THR A 29 -45.48 8.31 -12.88
CA THR A 29 -44.51 9.38 -13.17
C THR A 29 -43.39 9.46 -12.14
N VAL A 30 -42.19 9.85 -12.60
CA VAL A 30 -41.04 10.08 -11.72
C VAL A 30 -41.30 11.24 -10.76
N ALA A 31 -42.14 12.22 -11.16
CA ALA A 31 -42.54 13.34 -10.32
C ALA A 31 -43.40 12.91 -9.12
N GLU A 32 -44.33 11.98 -9.30
CA GLU A 32 -45.12 11.41 -8.22
C GLU A 32 -44.25 10.59 -7.26
N LEU A 33 -43.34 9.77 -7.80
CA LEU A 33 -42.38 9.03 -6.98
C LEU A 33 -41.47 9.98 -6.18
N HIS A 34 -41.01 11.07 -6.80
CA HIS A 34 -40.21 12.10 -6.15
C HIS A 34 -40.99 12.73 -4.99
N HIS A 35 -42.26 13.11 -5.22
CA HIS A 35 -43.13 13.66 -4.18
C HIS A 35 -43.35 12.65 -3.04
N PHE A 36 -43.57 11.38 -3.36
CA PHE A 36 -43.79 10.34 -2.37
C PHE A 36 -42.55 10.11 -1.49
N VAL A 37 -41.35 10.05 -2.07
CA VAL A 37 -40.08 9.97 -1.34
C VAL A 37 -39.88 11.20 -0.44
N LYS A 38 -40.17 12.40 -0.96
CA LYS A 38 -40.05 13.66 -0.22
C LYS A 38 -40.98 13.69 1.01
N THR A 39 -42.22 13.22 0.85
CA THR A 39 -43.23 13.17 1.92
C THR A 39 -42.95 12.06 2.94
N CYS A 40 -42.67 10.83 2.50
CA CYS A 40 -42.41 9.70 3.40
C CYS A 40 -41.18 9.90 4.30
N TYR A 41 -40.15 10.58 3.78
CA TYR A 41 -38.91 10.82 4.51
C TYR A 41 -38.73 12.27 4.97
N GLN A 42 -39.76 13.11 4.85
CA GLN A 42 -39.78 14.51 5.30
C GLN A 42 -38.56 15.32 4.80
N LEU A 43 -38.25 15.21 3.51
CA LEU A 43 -37.07 15.84 2.92
C LEU A 43 -37.37 17.30 2.54
N HIS A 44 -36.58 18.24 3.09
CA HIS A 44 -36.75 19.67 2.82
C HIS A 44 -36.01 20.16 1.56
N ALA A 45 -34.91 19.51 1.18
CA ALA A 45 -34.12 19.85 0.00
C ALA A 45 -34.66 19.16 -1.26
N ASP A 46 -34.44 19.78 -2.42
CA ASP A 46 -34.79 19.18 -3.70
C ASP A 46 -33.70 18.20 -4.18
N PHE A 47 -34.11 17.17 -4.93
CA PHE A 47 -33.20 16.09 -5.30
C PHE A 47 -33.54 15.47 -6.65
N ARG A 48 -32.56 14.80 -7.25
CA ARG A 48 -32.80 13.82 -8.32
C ARG A 48 -32.61 12.41 -7.78
N MET A 49 -33.23 11.45 -8.45
CA MET A 49 -33.11 10.04 -8.14
C MET A 49 -32.29 9.32 -9.21
N GLN A 50 -31.47 8.37 -8.78
CA GLN A 50 -30.75 7.45 -9.65
C GLN A 50 -31.13 6.01 -9.28
N TYR A 51 -31.24 5.10 -10.24
CA TYR A 51 -31.45 3.67 -9.97
C TYR A 51 -30.18 2.88 -10.22
N MET A 52 -30.00 1.76 -9.51
CA MET A 52 -28.93 0.81 -9.78
C MET A 52 -29.28 0.00 -11.03
N ASP A 53 -28.56 0.24 -12.11
CA ASP A 53 -28.74 -0.51 -13.35
C ASP A 53 -28.12 -1.93 -13.22
N PRO A 54 -28.88 -2.99 -13.55
CA PRO A 54 -28.39 -4.37 -13.38
C PRO A 54 -27.28 -4.76 -14.37
N ASP A 55 -27.25 -4.16 -15.57
CA ASP A 55 -26.29 -4.47 -16.62
C ASP A 55 -24.95 -3.76 -16.37
N PHE A 56 -25.00 -2.49 -15.97
CA PHE A 56 -23.83 -1.65 -15.72
C PHE A 56 -23.32 -1.69 -14.28
N LYS A 57 -24.12 -2.19 -13.32
CA LYS A 57 -23.84 -2.20 -11.87
C LYS A 57 -23.42 -0.83 -11.33
N ASP A 58 -24.01 0.24 -11.89
CA ASP A 58 -23.75 1.63 -11.52
C ASP A 58 -25.08 2.41 -11.41
N PHE A 59 -25.04 3.57 -10.77
CA PHE A 59 -26.22 4.42 -10.58
C PHE A 59 -26.47 5.34 -11.78
N ILE A 60 -27.61 5.16 -12.45
CA ILE A 60 -28.04 5.95 -13.61
C ILE A 60 -29.22 6.84 -13.21
N ASN A 61 -29.31 8.05 -13.78
CA ASN A 61 -30.43 8.96 -13.51
C ASN A 61 -31.76 8.29 -13.91
N LEU A 62 -32.73 8.31 -12.99
CA LEU A 62 -34.06 7.77 -13.24
C LEU A 62 -34.84 8.75 -14.10
N THR A 63 -35.09 8.38 -15.36
CA THR A 63 -35.87 9.20 -16.29
C THR A 63 -37.29 8.70 -16.49
N SER A 64 -37.54 7.42 -16.24
CA SER A 64 -38.86 6.79 -16.31
C SER A 64 -39.06 5.81 -15.16
N THR A 65 -40.28 5.70 -14.62
CA THR A 65 -40.61 4.71 -13.60
C THR A 65 -40.67 3.27 -14.15
N SER A 66 -40.66 3.10 -15.48
CA SER A 66 -40.51 1.78 -16.12
C SER A 66 -39.10 1.17 -15.95
N GLU A 67 -38.10 1.98 -15.56
CA GLU A 67 -36.71 1.54 -15.34
C GLU A 67 -36.53 0.87 -13.97
N ILE A 68 -37.55 0.89 -13.12
CA ILE A 68 -37.52 0.32 -11.78
C ILE A 68 -38.55 -0.80 -11.61
N GLN A 69 -38.13 -1.83 -10.89
CA GLN A 69 -38.93 -2.99 -10.52
C GLN A 69 -38.93 -3.21 -9.01
N ASN A 70 -39.70 -4.18 -8.54
CA ASN A 70 -39.70 -4.54 -7.13
C ASN A 70 -38.28 -4.88 -6.62
N LYS A 71 -37.92 -4.35 -5.44
CA LYS A 71 -36.59 -4.42 -4.83
C LYS A 71 -35.48 -3.64 -5.53
N SER A 72 -35.81 -2.75 -6.47
CA SER A 72 -34.82 -1.85 -7.07
C SER A 72 -34.22 -0.91 -6.04
N THR A 73 -32.96 -0.58 -6.23
CA THR A 73 -32.23 0.36 -5.37
C THR A 73 -32.19 1.73 -6.03
N LEU A 74 -32.74 2.73 -5.34
CA LEU A 74 -32.71 4.13 -5.71
C LEU A 74 -31.73 4.91 -4.83
N LYS A 75 -31.07 5.90 -5.39
CA LYS A 75 -30.17 6.81 -4.70
C LYS A 75 -30.64 8.24 -4.88
N VAL A 76 -30.75 8.96 -3.77
CA VAL A 76 -31.17 10.37 -3.73
C VAL A 76 -29.94 11.26 -3.78
N ILE A 77 -29.89 12.17 -4.77
CA ILE A 77 -28.83 13.15 -4.97
C ILE A 77 -29.43 14.55 -4.82
N TYR A 78 -29.11 15.24 -3.73
CA TYR A 78 -29.59 16.61 -3.48
C TYR A 78 -29.03 17.59 -4.51
N MET A 79 -29.90 18.43 -5.07
CA MET A 79 -29.51 19.50 -5.98
C MET A 79 -29.07 20.72 -5.16
N THR A 80 -27.83 21.15 -5.31
CA THR A 80 -27.34 22.40 -4.71
C THR A 80 -27.79 23.58 -5.57
N LEU A 81 -28.54 24.53 -4.98
CA LEU A 81 -28.89 25.80 -5.60
C LEU A 81 -27.65 26.69 -5.75
N THR A 82 -26.89 26.49 -6.82
CA THR A 82 -25.88 27.44 -7.33
C THR A 82 -25.94 27.40 -8.86
N PRO A 83 -26.16 28.52 -9.55
CA PRO A 83 -26.26 28.53 -11.01
C PRO A 83 -24.89 28.20 -11.64
N PRO A 84 -24.87 27.52 -12.80
CA PRO A 84 -23.63 27.18 -13.49
C PRO A 84 -23.08 28.43 -14.20
N VAL A 85 -21.86 28.84 -13.86
CA VAL A 85 -21.11 29.78 -14.69
C VAL A 85 -20.38 28.95 -15.74
N ASP A 86 -20.87 29.03 -16.97
CA ASP A 86 -20.17 28.54 -18.15
C ASP A 86 -18.77 29.17 -18.20
N SER A 87 -17.75 28.32 -18.15
CA SER A 87 -16.36 28.75 -18.32
C SER A 87 -16.05 28.87 -19.81
N TYR A 88 -16.39 30.01 -20.41
CA TYR A 88 -15.84 30.40 -21.70
C TYR A 88 -14.34 30.69 -21.54
N ILE A 89 -13.53 30.00 -22.33
CA ILE A 89 -12.11 30.26 -22.49
C ILE A 89 -11.96 31.58 -23.25
N THR A 90 -11.48 32.64 -22.58
CA THR A 90 -11.02 33.86 -23.23
C THR A 90 -9.50 33.79 -23.38
N LEU A 91 -9.02 33.45 -24.57
CA LEU A 91 -7.61 33.58 -24.95
C LEU A 91 -7.38 35.03 -25.38
N TYR A 92 -6.55 35.77 -24.65
CA TYR A 92 -6.00 37.04 -25.13
C TYR A 92 -4.64 36.77 -25.83
N PRO A 93 -4.36 37.41 -26.98
CA PRO A 93 -3.08 37.29 -27.65
C PRO A 93 -2.02 38.14 -26.96
N VAL A 94 -0.83 37.57 -26.75
CA VAL A 94 0.39 38.33 -26.42
C VAL A 94 1.22 38.38 -27.70
N GLU A 95 1.37 39.58 -28.25
CA GLU A 95 2.35 39.88 -29.29
C GLU A 95 3.69 40.30 -28.66
N PRO A 96 4.81 40.13 -29.38
CA PRO A 96 6.14 39.97 -28.81
C PRO A 96 6.91 41.30 -28.71
N SER A 97 7.94 41.33 -27.87
CA SER A 97 8.98 42.37 -27.92
C SER A 97 10.36 41.75 -27.71
N ASP A 98 11.08 41.67 -28.83
CA ASP A 98 12.54 41.68 -29.00
C ASP A 98 13.19 42.87 -28.24
N VAL A 99 14.48 42.99 -27.91
CA VAL A 99 15.75 42.24 -28.00
C VAL A 99 16.74 43.11 -27.18
N ALA A 100 17.72 42.52 -26.48
CA ALA A 100 19.08 43.06 -26.44
C ALA A 100 20.09 42.04 -25.89
N ILE A 101 20.99 41.65 -26.78
CA ILE A 101 22.18 40.82 -26.63
C ILE A 101 23.32 41.67 -26.06
N ILE A 102 24.09 41.15 -25.09
CA ILE A 102 25.54 41.39 -25.01
C ILE A 102 26.24 40.08 -24.62
N SER A 103 27.05 39.57 -25.54
CA SER A 103 28.03 38.51 -25.35
C SER A 103 29.35 39.10 -24.83
N SER A 104 30.10 38.37 -23.99
CA SER A 104 31.49 37.92 -24.30
C SER A 104 32.18 37.28 -23.08
N ASN A 105 32.68 36.06 -23.31
CA ASN A 105 34.02 35.49 -23.02
C ASN A 105 34.72 35.76 -21.67
N ASP A 106 35.57 34.91 -21.10
CA ASP A 106 36.03 33.51 -21.23
C ASP A 106 37.16 33.36 -20.16
N GLN A 107 37.69 32.14 -19.96
CA GLN A 107 38.89 31.76 -19.17
C GLN A 107 38.63 31.30 -17.72
N THR A 108 38.64 29.99 -17.41
CA THR A 108 39.81 29.09 -17.16
C THR A 108 40.70 29.64 -16.01
N VAL A 109 40.97 28.95 -14.90
CA VAL A 109 41.77 27.71 -14.71
C VAL A 109 41.62 27.26 -13.23
N SER A 110 41.51 25.95 -12.98
CA SER A 110 41.95 25.29 -11.72
C SER A 110 43.25 24.52 -12.03
N PRO A 111 44.21 24.24 -11.10
CA PRO A 111 44.03 23.11 -10.16
C PRO A 111 44.91 23.08 -8.87
N SER A 112 44.56 22.18 -7.93
CA SER A 112 45.42 21.27 -7.09
C SER A 112 46.54 21.84 -6.19
N SER A 113 47.04 21.26 -5.09
CA SER A 113 46.77 20.13 -4.17
C SER A 113 47.94 20.12 -3.14
N VAL A 114 47.89 19.22 -2.13
CA VAL A 114 48.98 18.64 -1.30
C VAL A 114 49.55 19.47 -0.13
N ALA A 115 49.92 18.96 1.06
CA ALA A 115 49.78 17.68 1.79
C ALA A 115 50.45 17.81 3.19
N SER A 116 50.26 16.78 4.04
CA SER A 116 51.06 16.35 5.24
C SER A 116 50.92 17.13 6.56
N SER A 117 50.98 16.55 7.77
CA SER A 117 51.26 15.17 8.26
C SER A 117 50.84 14.98 9.75
N SER A 118 50.46 13.73 10.12
CA SER A 118 50.73 12.94 11.37
C SER A 118 50.59 13.60 12.77
N SER A 119 49.93 13.01 13.79
CA SER A 119 50.25 11.71 14.43
C SER A 119 49.19 11.21 15.43
N ALA A 120 49.09 9.87 15.55
CA ALA A 120 48.73 8.98 16.68
C ALA A 120 47.49 9.25 17.57
N ASP A 121 46.49 8.34 17.55
CA ASP A 121 46.42 7.24 18.53
C ASP A 121 45.33 6.19 18.20
N THR A 122 45.58 4.99 18.73
CA THR A 122 44.91 3.70 18.56
C THR A 122 43.39 3.72 18.81
N LEU A 123 42.57 3.05 17.98
CA LEU A 123 41.38 2.26 18.39
C LEU A 123 40.76 1.54 17.15
N TYR A 124 40.55 0.23 17.33
CA TYR A 124 39.79 -0.76 16.56
C TYR A 124 39.26 -0.43 15.15
N THR A 125 39.74 -1.24 14.20
CA THR A 125 39.29 -1.42 12.83
C THR A 125 37.76 -1.61 12.71
N SER A 126 37.06 -0.53 12.37
CA SER A 126 35.86 -0.60 11.52
C SER A 126 36.27 -0.01 10.18
N THR A 127 36.51 -0.86 9.19
CA THR A 127 36.62 -0.42 7.81
C THR A 127 35.33 0.30 7.42
N PRO A 128 35.38 1.57 6.99
CA PRO A 128 34.24 2.17 6.32
C PRO A 128 34.19 1.51 4.96
N HIS A 129 33.37 0.48 4.80
CA HIS A 129 32.89 0.19 3.46
C HIS A 129 32.04 1.40 3.11
N SER A 130 32.64 2.31 2.36
CA SER A 130 31.97 3.41 1.70
C SER A 130 30.82 2.80 0.91
N SER A 131 29.66 2.69 1.55
CA SER A 131 28.40 2.60 0.84
C SER A 131 28.41 3.83 -0.05
N PRO A 132 28.44 3.67 -1.38
CA PRO A 132 28.11 4.81 -2.19
C PRO A 132 26.70 5.21 -1.74
N GLU A 133 26.53 6.46 -1.32
CA GLU A 133 25.23 7.10 -1.20
C GLU A 133 24.58 7.08 -2.60
N ILE A 134 24.15 5.91 -3.05
CA ILE A 134 23.40 5.72 -4.28
C ILE A 134 21.99 6.13 -3.92
N LEU A 135 21.70 7.42 -4.06
CA LEU A 135 20.68 7.96 -4.95
C LEU A 135 19.36 7.16 -5.10
N LEU A 136 18.89 6.52 -4.04
CA LEU A 136 17.55 5.97 -3.92
C LEU A 136 16.64 7.14 -3.52
N SER A 137 16.15 7.81 -4.56
CA SER A 137 15.22 8.94 -4.57
C SER A 137 14.30 9.07 -3.33
N GLY A 138 14.75 9.80 -2.29
CA GLY A 138 13.96 10.63 -1.34
C GLY A 138 12.72 10.05 -0.66
N LEU A 139 12.46 8.74 -0.80
CA LEU A 139 11.25 8.09 -0.32
C LEU A 139 11.50 7.46 1.04
N SER A 140 10.70 7.86 2.00
CA SER A 140 10.71 7.28 3.35
C SER A 140 9.33 6.72 3.69
N SER A 141 9.28 5.85 4.71
CA SER A 141 8.01 5.40 5.27
C SER A 141 7.21 6.60 5.77
N TRP A 142 5.87 6.52 5.68
CA TRP A 142 4.99 7.56 6.23
C TRP A 142 5.36 7.89 7.69
N PRO A 143 5.50 9.17 8.06
CA PRO A 143 5.93 9.55 9.40
C PRO A 143 4.84 9.25 10.43
N LYS A 144 5.22 9.03 11.69
CA LYS A 144 4.25 8.90 12.78
C LYS A 144 3.49 10.21 13.05
N VAL A 145 4.17 11.33 12.80
CA VAL A 145 3.63 12.69 12.94
C VAL A 145 4.07 13.47 11.72
N PHE A 146 3.11 13.90 10.90
CA PHE A 146 3.40 14.78 9.77
C PHE A 146 3.77 16.18 10.24
N VAL A 147 4.88 16.71 9.75
CA VAL A 147 5.34 18.08 10.00
C VAL A 147 5.02 18.94 8.79
N VAL A 148 4.30 20.05 9.01
CA VAL A 148 3.96 21.01 7.95
C VAL A 148 5.27 21.64 7.43
N PRO A 149 5.55 21.59 6.11
CA PRO A 149 6.73 22.21 5.54
C PRO A 149 6.61 23.73 5.61
N LYS A 150 7.76 24.43 5.61
CA LYS A 150 7.76 25.87 5.43
C LYS A 150 7.30 26.24 4.02
N PHE A 151 6.46 27.27 3.92
CA PHE A 151 6.01 27.86 2.66
C PHE A 151 6.94 29.02 2.23
N SER A 152 6.56 29.76 1.18
CA SER A 152 7.30 30.97 0.80
C SER A 152 7.25 32.00 1.92
N TYR A 153 8.23 32.90 1.96
CA TYR A 153 8.33 33.91 3.02
C TYR A 153 7.05 34.75 3.14
N GLU A 154 6.49 35.17 2.00
CA GLU A 154 5.26 35.97 1.95
C GLU A 154 4.06 35.20 2.49
N ALA A 155 3.95 33.92 2.15
CA ALA A 155 2.87 33.05 2.61
C ALA A 155 2.96 32.82 4.13
N GLU A 156 4.17 32.59 4.66
CA GLU A 156 4.38 32.44 6.10
C GLU A 156 4.05 33.73 6.86
N PHE A 157 4.49 34.88 6.34
CA PHE A 157 4.20 36.17 6.95
C PHE A 157 2.70 36.48 6.97
N GLU A 158 1.98 36.20 5.89
CA GLU A 158 0.53 36.35 5.82
C GLU A 158 -0.18 35.40 6.79
N LEU A 159 0.21 34.12 6.83
CA LEU A 159 -0.35 33.13 7.75
C LEU A 159 -0.09 33.48 9.22
N GLN A 160 1.07 34.05 9.54
CA GLN A 160 1.40 34.51 10.88
C GLN A 160 0.50 35.67 11.31
N GLN A 161 0.31 36.68 10.45
CA GLN A 161 -0.61 37.78 10.74
C GLN A 161 -2.04 37.27 10.96
N LYS A 162 -2.52 36.35 10.12
CA LYS A 162 -3.86 35.78 10.24
C LYS A 162 -4.04 34.86 11.44
N ASN A 163 -3.00 34.14 11.86
CA ASN A 163 -3.01 33.42 13.13
C ASN A 163 -3.14 34.37 14.32
N ASN A 164 -2.40 35.49 14.34
CA ASN A 164 -2.52 36.49 15.41
C ASN A 164 -3.92 37.11 15.44
N GLU A 165 -4.52 37.41 14.28
CA GLU A 165 -5.92 37.84 14.19
C GLU A 165 -6.87 36.77 14.78
N PHE A 166 -6.69 35.50 14.42
CA PHE A 166 -7.48 34.40 14.96
C PHE A 166 -7.34 34.26 16.49
N GLU A 167 -6.14 34.40 17.04
CA GLU A 167 -5.91 34.34 18.49
C GLU A 167 -6.59 35.50 19.24
N THR A 168 -6.68 36.68 18.62
CA THR A 168 -7.27 37.86 19.26
C THR A 168 -8.80 37.90 19.20
N ASN A 169 -9.41 37.46 18.08
CA ASN A 169 -10.85 37.64 17.87
C ASN A 169 -11.58 36.36 17.38
N GLY A 170 -10.88 35.24 17.21
CA GLY A 170 -11.47 33.96 16.77
C GLY A 170 -11.86 33.91 15.28
N THR A 171 -11.43 34.89 14.48
CA THR A 171 -11.84 34.99 13.06
C THR A 171 -11.07 33.99 12.20
N ASN A 172 -11.81 33.06 11.59
CA ASN A 172 -11.22 32.15 10.60
C ASN A 172 -10.89 32.88 9.30
N PHE A 173 -9.77 32.51 8.70
CA PHE A 173 -9.24 33.04 7.48
C PHE A 173 -9.43 32.04 6.33
N ASN A 174 -10.11 32.49 5.27
CA ASN A 174 -10.22 31.74 4.03
C ASN A 174 -9.21 32.29 3.01
N PRO A 175 -8.10 31.58 2.74
CA PRO A 175 -7.06 32.08 1.86
C PRO A 175 -7.55 32.20 0.42
N GLY A 176 -7.14 33.27 -0.26
CA GLY A 176 -7.38 33.44 -1.69
C GLY A 176 -6.70 32.34 -2.55
N PRO A 177 -7.08 32.20 -3.83
CA PRO A 177 -6.59 31.11 -4.69
C PRO A 177 -5.07 31.00 -4.79
N LYS A 178 -4.35 32.15 -4.77
CA LYS A 178 -2.89 32.21 -4.86
C LYS A 178 -2.21 31.59 -3.63
N LEU A 179 -2.53 32.09 -2.43
CA LEU A 179 -1.97 31.58 -1.18
C LEU A 179 -2.36 30.11 -0.96
N LYS A 180 -3.63 29.77 -1.22
CA LYS A 180 -4.10 28.38 -1.15
C LYS A 180 -3.30 27.46 -2.09
N GLY A 181 -2.97 27.93 -3.29
CA GLY A 181 -2.11 27.23 -4.23
C GLY A 181 -0.73 26.92 -3.66
N ILE A 182 -0.05 27.94 -3.10
CA ILE A 182 1.29 27.81 -2.48
C ILE A 182 1.28 26.79 -1.34
N ILE A 183 0.30 26.87 -0.44
CA ILE A 183 0.14 25.94 0.69
C ILE A 183 -0.02 24.51 0.17
N LEU A 184 -0.94 24.30 -0.78
CA LEU A 184 -1.21 22.97 -1.34
C LEU A 184 0.00 22.44 -2.12
N ASP A 185 0.77 23.28 -2.81
CA ASP A 185 2.01 22.88 -3.48
C ASP A 185 3.08 22.44 -2.49
N GLY A 186 3.32 23.21 -1.43
CA GLY A 186 4.27 22.84 -0.38
C GLY A 186 3.90 21.52 0.29
N LEU A 187 2.64 21.36 0.70
CA LEU A 187 2.14 20.12 1.31
C LEU A 187 2.24 18.93 0.34
N ALA A 188 1.85 19.10 -0.91
CA ALA A 188 1.93 18.02 -1.90
C ALA A 188 3.38 17.60 -2.15
N GLN A 189 4.32 18.55 -2.29
CA GLN A 189 5.74 18.25 -2.45
C GLN A 189 6.28 17.45 -1.27
N GLU A 190 5.90 17.80 -0.05
CA GLU A 190 6.29 17.06 1.16
C GLU A 190 5.67 15.66 1.18
N MET A 191 4.37 15.52 0.88
CA MET A 191 3.69 14.22 0.79
C MET A 191 4.33 13.28 -0.24
N MET A 192 4.81 13.82 -1.37
CA MET A 192 5.43 13.05 -2.45
C MET A 192 6.74 12.36 -2.06
N LYS A 193 7.38 12.79 -0.97
CA LYS A 193 8.52 12.12 -0.32
C LYS A 193 8.13 10.85 0.44
N TYR A 194 6.85 10.61 0.66
CA TYR A 194 6.39 9.41 1.36
C TYR A 194 5.52 8.52 0.47
N THR A 195 4.65 9.12 -0.35
CA THR A 195 3.76 8.36 -1.21
C THR A 195 3.27 9.15 -2.41
N LYS A 196 3.19 8.48 -3.56
CA LYS A 196 2.55 8.98 -4.78
C LYS A 196 1.04 8.73 -4.74
N TYR A 197 0.61 7.78 -3.92
CA TYR A 197 -0.76 7.32 -3.81
C TYR A 197 -1.26 7.47 -2.37
N PRO A 198 -1.46 8.71 -1.88
CA PRO A 198 -1.89 8.93 -0.52
C PRO A 198 -3.26 8.29 -0.28
N LYS A 199 -3.37 7.59 0.85
CA LYS A 199 -4.62 7.05 1.39
C LYS A 199 -5.43 8.19 2.00
N ASP A 200 -6.72 7.96 2.16
CA ASP A 200 -7.65 8.99 2.66
C ASP A 200 -7.25 9.51 4.06
N TYR A 201 -6.77 8.62 4.94
CA TYR A 201 -6.27 9.01 6.27
C TYR A 201 -4.98 9.85 6.22
N GLN A 202 -4.14 9.66 5.21
CA GLN A 202 -2.89 10.44 5.06
C GLN A 202 -3.21 11.88 4.64
N CYS A 203 -4.16 12.06 3.72
CA CYS A 203 -4.68 13.39 3.39
C CYS A 203 -5.36 14.05 4.59
N GLU A 204 -6.02 13.26 5.44
CA GLU A 204 -6.66 13.74 6.66
C GLU A 204 -5.64 14.20 7.71
N GLU A 205 -4.61 13.39 7.97
CA GLU A 205 -3.52 13.72 8.90
C GLU A 205 -2.79 15.00 8.49
N VAL A 206 -2.49 15.16 7.20
CA VAL A 206 -1.85 16.37 6.66
C VAL A 206 -2.75 17.60 6.81
N ALA A 207 -4.05 17.45 6.51
CA ALA A 207 -5.02 18.54 6.66
C ALA A 207 -5.18 18.95 8.14
N ALA A 208 -5.22 17.98 9.06
CA ALA A 208 -5.27 18.24 10.48
C ALA A 208 -3.98 18.88 11.01
N ALA A 209 -2.81 18.43 10.54
CA ALA A 209 -1.53 19.02 10.88
C ALA A 209 -1.43 20.47 10.40
N LEU A 210 -1.95 20.78 9.20
CA LEU A 210 -2.03 22.15 8.68
C LEU A 210 -2.86 23.04 9.60
N THR A 211 -4.10 22.65 9.94
CA THR A 211 -4.98 23.47 10.80
C THR A 211 -4.51 23.54 12.24
N ARG A 212 -3.74 22.55 12.71
CA ARG A 212 -3.09 22.63 14.03
C ARG A 212 -1.93 23.62 14.04
N THR A 213 -1.20 23.74 12.93
CA THR A 213 -0.06 24.65 12.79
C THR A 213 -0.53 26.08 12.49
N HIS A 214 -1.60 26.21 11.70
CA HIS A 214 -2.24 27.49 11.39
C HIS A 214 -3.74 27.43 11.71
N PRO A 215 -4.13 27.66 12.98
CA PRO A 215 -5.52 27.62 13.42
C PRO A 215 -6.45 28.54 12.64
N CYS A 216 -5.94 29.66 12.11
CA CYS A 216 -6.73 30.56 11.27
C CYS A 216 -7.31 29.88 10.02
N LEU A 217 -6.72 28.79 9.52
CA LEU A 217 -7.19 28.07 8.35
C LEU A 217 -8.35 27.09 8.62
N GLY A 218 -8.85 27.06 9.86
CA GLY A 218 -10.02 26.26 10.24
C GLY A 218 -11.27 26.62 9.45
N GLN A 219 -12.04 25.61 9.06
CA GLN A 219 -13.28 25.79 8.29
C GLN A 219 -14.51 25.70 9.19
N LEU A 220 -15.24 26.82 9.29
CA LEU A 220 -16.54 26.89 9.96
C LEU A 220 -17.56 25.93 9.30
N GLY A 221 -18.36 25.25 10.12
CA GLY A 221 -19.39 24.31 9.66
C GLY A 221 -18.87 22.92 9.26
N SER A 222 -17.56 22.68 9.26
CA SER A 222 -16.99 21.34 9.12
C SER A 222 -16.93 20.62 10.47
N LYS A 223 -17.40 19.37 10.55
CA LYS A 223 -17.29 18.54 11.76
C LYS A 223 -15.86 18.42 12.30
N THR A 224 -14.85 18.49 11.42
CA THR A 224 -13.44 18.33 11.79
C THR A 224 -12.64 19.63 11.69
N GLY A 225 -13.18 20.68 11.07
CA GLY A 225 -12.47 21.94 10.82
C GLY A 225 -11.46 21.91 9.65
N PHE A 226 -11.09 20.74 9.12
CA PHE A 226 -10.08 20.59 8.05
C PHE A 226 -10.56 19.80 6.82
N TRP A 227 -11.86 19.46 6.74
CA TRP A 227 -12.37 18.58 5.68
C TRP A 227 -12.14 19.12 4.25
N GLY A 228 -12.31 20.43 4.03
CA GLY A 228 -12.08 21.03 2.71
C GLY A 228 -10.60 21.05 2.32
N TRP A 229 -9.69 21.14 3.28
CA TRP A 229 -8.24 20.96 3.05
C TRP A 229 -7.94 19.53 2.63
N LYS A 230 -8.53 18.53 3.32
CA LYS A 230 -8.42 17.11 2.94
C LYS A 230 -8.86 16.87 1.49
N GLN A 231 -10.01 17.42 1.06
CA GLN A 231 -10.45 17.27 -0.34
C GLN A 231 -9.52 18.00 -1.31
N SER A 232 -9.09 19.21 -0.97
CA SER A 232 -8.16 20.00 -1.81
C SER A 232 -6.84 19.25 -2.01
N LEU A 233 -6.31 18.60 -0.98
CA LEU A 233 -5.11 17.77 -1.05
C LEU A 233 -5.31 16.54 -1.95
N LYS A 234 -6.46 15.86 -1.88
CA LYS A 234 -6.77 14.72 -2.78
C LYS A 234 -6.71 15.14 -4.25
N TYR A 235 -7.32 16.27 -4.59
CA TYR A 235 -7.26 16.83 -5.95
C TYR A 235 -5.84 17.27 -6.32
N LYS A 236 -5.12 17.93 -5.40
CA LYS A 236 -3.75 18.38 -5.65
C LYS A 236 -2.81 17.21 -5.94
N MET A 237 -2.87 16.15 -5.14
CA MET A 237 -2.06 14.95 -5.32
C MET A 237 -2.42 14.21 -6.61
N GLN A 238 -3.70 14.18 -6.99
CA GLN A 238 -4.11 13.66 -8.29
C GLN A 238 -3.50 14.45 -9.46
N ASN A 239 -3.55 15.79 -9.40
CA ASN A 239 -2.95 16.65 -10.42
C ASN A 239 -1.42 16.50 -10.49
N TYR A 240 -0.77 16.39 -9.33
CA TYR A 240 0.68 16.17 -9.24
C TYR A 240 1.08 14.85 -9.90
N ARG A 241 0.34 13.76 -9.64
CA ARG A 241 0.53 12.48 -10.33
C ARG A 241 0.36 12.62 -11.84
N THR A 242 -0.68 13.30 -12.31
CA THR A 242 -0.89 13.51 -13.75
C THR A 242 0.31 14.22 -14.39
N LYS A 243 0.88 15.24 -13.72
CA LYS A 243 2.09 15.93 -14.17
C LYS A 243 3.29 14.97 -14.23
N LEU A 244 3.52 14.17 -13.20
CA LEU A 244 4.60 13.17 -13.18
C LEU A 244 4.43 12.08 -14.23
N GLY A 245 3.19 11.69 -14.51
CA GLY A 245 2.88 10.75 -15.60
C GLY A 245 3.30 11.31 -16.96
N ARG A 246 3.06 12.60 -17.23
CA ARG A 246 3.51 13.29 -18.46
C ARG A 246 5.04 13.36 -18.56
N LEU A 247 5.73 13.49 -17.43
CA LEU A 247 7.19 13.43 -17.35
C LEU A 247 7.76 12.01 -17.44
N GLY A 248 6.90 10.98 -17.51
CA GLY A 248 7.32 9.60 -17.67
C GLY A 248 7.81 8.92 -16.39
N HIS A 249 7.40 9.38 -15.20
CA HIS A 249 7.76 8.72 -13.94
C HIS A 249 7.24 7.26 -13.94
N PRO A 250 8.10 6.24 -13.72
CA PRO A 250 7.75 4.84 -13.97
C PRO A 250 6.59 4.33 -13.09
N GLU A 251 6.62 4.64 -11.79
CA GLU A 251 5.55 4.26 -10.84
C GLU A 251 4.15 4.80 -11.23
N ILE A 252 4.09 5.89 -12.01
CA ILE A 252 2.83 6.47 -12.48
C ILE A 252 2.51 5.97 -13.89
N ARG A 253 3.51 5.98 -14.78
CA ARG A 253 3.37 5.63 -16.21
C ARG A 253 2.89 4.19 -16.40
N VAL A 254 3.26 3.29 -15.50
CA VAL A 254 2.80 1.89 -15.50
C VAL A 254 1.26 1.75 -15.54
N ASN A 255 0.54 2.77 -15.08
CA ASN A 255 -0.92 2.77 -15.04
C ASN A 255 -1.58 3.45 -16.25
N SER A 256 -0.78 3.98 -17.18
CA SER A 256 -1.30 4.58 -18.41
C SER A 256 -1.95 3.53 -19.30
N LEU A 257 -2.93 3.93 -20.12
CA LEU A 257 -3.68 3.02 -21.00
C LEU A 257 -2.76 2.22 -21.94
N LYS A 258 -1.61 2.78 -22.34
CA LYS A 258 -0.61 2.11 -23.20
C LYS A 258 0.01 0.87 -22.57
N HIS A 259 0.04 0.78 -21.24
CA HIS A 259 0.63 -0.33 -20.50
C HIS A 259 -0.43 -1.25 -19.86
N LYS A 260 -1.70 -1.08 -20.25
CA LYS A 260 -2.78 -1.97 -19.83
C LYS A 260 -3.00 -3.05 -20.87
N LEU A 261 -3.40 -4.23 -20.41
CA LEU A 261 -3.78 -5.33 -21.30
C LEU A 261 -5.03 -4.96 -22.09
N GLU A 262 -5.12 -5.45 -23.33
CA GLU A 262 -6.32 -5.32 -24.15
C GLU A 262 -7.57 -5.80 -23.37
N GLY A 263 -8.64 -5.01 -23.41
CA GLY A 263 -9.86 -5.27 -22.62
C GLY A 263 -9.90 -4.60 -21.23
N GLN A 264 -8.81 -4.06 -20.69
CA GLN A 264 -8.81 -3.27 -19.44
C GLN A 264 -9.15 -1.78 -19.68
N GLY A 265 -10.26 -1.54 -20.39
CA GLY A 265 -10.64 -0.27 -21.05
C GLY A 265 -10.85 0.99 -20.18
N LYS A 266 -10.46 1.01 -18.90
CA LYS A 266 -10.52 2.21 -18.05
C LYS A 266 -9.18 2.46 -17.35
N ALA A 267 -8.69 3.70 -17.41
CA ALA A 267 -7.46 4.12 -16.72
C ALA A 267 -7.51 3.88 -15.20
N ALA A 268 -8.71 3.89 -14.59
CA ALA A 268 -8.90 3.65 -13.16
C ALA A 268 -8.95 2.16 -12.74
N ALA A 269 -9.08 1.20 -13.67
CA ALA A 269 -9.13 -0.22 -13.33
C ALA A 269 -7.73 -0.77 -13.01
N ASN A 270 -7.60 -1.67 -12.03
CA ASN A 270 -6.36 -2.40 -11.74
C ASN A 270 -5.11 -1.53 -11.53
N ILE A 271 -5.24 -0.41 -10.81
CA ILE A 271 -4.11 0.49 -10.53
C ILE A 271 -3.01 -0.29 -9.77
N LYS A 272 -1.83 -0.36 -10.39
CA LYS A 272 -0.55 -0.83 -9.85
C LYS A 272 0.02 0.27 -8.97
N LYS A 273 -0.03 0.06 -7.66
CA LYS A 273 0.39 1.03 -6.63
C LYS A 273 0.78 0.28 -5.35
N PRO A 274 1.58 0.90 -4.46
CA PRO A 274 1.89 0.32 -3.15
C PRO A 274 0.61 -0.05 -2.38
N ARG A 275 0.59 -1.23 -1.74
CA ARG A 275 -0.52 -1.73 -0.91
C ARG A 275 -0.06 -2.21 0.46
N LYS A 276 1.17 -2.71 0.55
CA LYS A 276 1.75 -3.35 1.74
C LYS A 276 2.85 -2.49 2.39
N ALA A 277 2.78 -1.16 2.22
CA ALA A 277 3.78 -0.19 2.69
C ALA A 277 5.12 -0.26 1.93
N GLU A 278 5.10 -0.71 0.68
CA GLU A 278 6.27 -0.67 -0.20
C GLU A 278 6.72 0.79 -0.39
N VAL A 279 7.96 1.08 0.01
CA VAL A 279 8.58 2.41 -0.15
C VAL A 279 9.06 2.57 -1.60
N TYR A 280 9.69 1.53 -2.14
CA TYR A 280 10.21 1.49 -3.50
C TYR A 280 9.40 0.52 -4.37
N TYR A 281 8.16 0.90 -4.70
CA TYR A 281 7.25 0.04 -5.48
C TYR A 281 7.69 -0.14 -6.94
N ILE A 282 8.04 0.95 -7.64
CA ILE A 282 8.76 0.93 -8.93
C ILE A 282 9.80 2.07 -8.90
N PRO A 283 11.06 1.77 -8.51
CA PRO A 283 12.10 2.78 -8.41
C PRO A 283 12.61 3.22 -9.80
N LEU A 284 13.25 4.39 -9.84
CA LEU A 284 14.01 4.85 -11.01
C LEU A 284 15.26 3.98 -11.20
N HIS A 285 15.77 3.92 -12.43
CA HIS A 285 17.06 3.30 -12.67
C HIS A 285 18.18 4.12 -12.02
N PRO A 286 19.29 3.47 -11.60
CA PRO A 286 20.49 4.17 -11.17
C PRO A 286 20.97 5.15 -12.25
N LYS A 287 21.65 6.23 -11.85
CA LYS A 287 22.14 7.24 -12.79
C LYS A 287 23.06 6.59 -13.84
N GLY A 288 22.81 6.89 -15.11
CA GLY A 288 23.58 6.36 -16.24
C GLY A 288 23.16 4.96 -16.72
N GLU A 289 22.24 4.29 -16.02
CA GLU A 289 21.75 2.97 -16.43
C GLU A 289 20.47 3.06 -17.28
N THR A 290 20.39 2.20 -18.31
CA THR A 290 19.23 2.01 -19.17
C THR A 290 18.64 0.62 -18.99
N ALA A 291 17.49 0.34 -19.61
CA ALA A 291 16.92 -1.01 -19.56
C ALA A 291 17.86 -2.04 -20.22
N GLU A 292 18.55 -1.65 -21.29
CA GLU A 292 19.49 -2.50 -22.02
C GLU A 292 20.78 -2.76 -21.22
N SER A 293 21.31 -1.76 -20.53
CA SER A 293 22.50 -1.96 -19.68
C SER A 293 22.18 -2.87 -18.49
N LEU A 294 21.02 -2.68 -17.85
CA LEU A 294 20.59 -3.53 -16.75
C LEU A 294 20.24 -4.96 -17.21
N GLU A 295 19.75 -5.13 -18.44
CA GLU A 295 19.57 -6.47 -19.03
C GLU A 295 20.92 -7.18 -19.25
N LYS A 296 21.96 -6.47 -19.69
CA LYS A 296 23.32 -7.03 -19.77
C LYS A 296 23.85 -7.43 -18.40
N GLU A 297 23.62 -6.61 -17.38
CA GLU A 297 24.00 -6.94 -15.99
C GLU A 297 23.27 -8.18 -15.47
N ARG A 298 21.99 -8.35 -15.78
CA ARG A 298 21.24 -9.57 -15.46
C ARG A 298 21.82 -10.81 -16.15
N ILE A 299 22.18 -10.71 -17.43
CA ILE A 299 22.82 -11.84 -18.14
C ILE A 299 24.16 -12.18 -17.50
N ALA A 300 24.96 -11.17 -17.13
CA ALA A 300 26.21 -11.37 -16.41
C ALA A 300 26.00 -12.04 -15.04
N LEU A 301 24.95 -11.65 -14.30
CA LEU A 301 24.57 -12.26 -13.02
C LEU A 301 24.37 -13.79 -13.14
N LEU A 302 23.77 -14.28 -14.24
CA LEU A 302 23.61 -15.73 -14.46
C LEU A 302 24.94 -16.48 -14.57
N SER A 303 26.00 -15.81 -15.03
CA SER A 303 27.35 -16.39 -15.09
C SER A 303 28.02 -16.34 -13.72
N GLU A 304 27.77 -15.30 -12.92
CA GLU A 304 28.32 -15.17 -11.57
C GLU A 304 27.76 -16.22 -10.60
N LEU A 305 26.50 -16.64 -10.76
CA LEU A 305 25.87 -17.71 -9.97
C LEU A 305 26.51 -19.09 -10.17
N LYS A 306 27.26 -19.29 -11.25
CA LYS A 306 27.96 -20.57 -11.52
C LYS A 306 29.33 -20.65 -10.85
N LYS A 307 29.83 -19.54 -10.31
CA LYS A 307 31.14 -19.46 -9.66
C LYS A 307 31.00 -19.73 -8.17
N ARG A 308 32.04 -20.30 -7.56
CA ARG A 308 32.11 -20.50 -6.11
C ARG A 308 32.45 -19.18 -5.41
N ASP A 309 31.99 -19.02 -4.17
CA ASP A 309 32.34 -17.93 -3.24
C ASP A 309 32.10 -16.51 -3.81
N ASN A 310 30.97 -16.35 -4.49
CA ASN A 310 30.70 -15.15 -5.30
C ASN A 310 29.54 -14.30 -4.77
N GLU A 311 29.13 -14.55 -3.52
CA GLU A 311 27.95 -13.96 -2.88
C GLU A 311 27.98 -12.42 -2.91
N VAL A 312 29.13 -11.81 -2.60
CA VAL A 312 29.29 -10.35 -2.61
C VAL A 312 29.02 -9.75 -3.99
N VAL A 313 29.50 -10.41 -5.05
CA VAL A 313 29.29 -9.97 -6.44
C VAL A 313 27.83 -10.15 -6.85
N ILE A 314 27.21 -11.27 -6.45
CA ILE A 314 25.79 -11.54 -6.68
C ILE A 314 24.95 -10.45 -6.02
N THR A 315 25.17 -10.16 -4.75
CA THR A 315 24.44 -9.12 -4.01
C THR A 315 24.60 -7.74 -4.64
N ALA A 316 25.82 -7.37 -5.04
CA ALA A 316 26.05 -6.08 -5.72
C ALA A 316 25.32 -6.00 -7.08
N LYS A 317 25.32 -7.09 -7.87
CA LYS A 317 24.57 -7.16 -9.14
C LYS A 317 23.06 -7.17 -8.92
N MET A 318 22.57 -7.86 -7.91
CA MET A 318 21.16 -7.87 -7.53
C MET A 318 20.70 -6.48 -7.09
N GLU A 319 21.52 -5.74 -6.35
CA GLU A 319 21.25 -4.34 -5.99
C GLU A 319 21.22 -3.44 -7.23
N LYS A 320 22.24 -3.51 -8.08
CA LYS A 320 22.31 -2.74 -9.34
C LYS A 320 21.09 -2.96 -10.24
N THR A 321 20.60 -4.20 -10.29
CA THR A 321 19.47 -4.61 -11.14
C THR A 321 18.09 -4.50 -10.49
N PHE A 322 18.00 -4.05 -9.23
CA PHE A 322 16.75 -3.97 -8.47
C PHE A 322 15.63 -3.25 -9.22
N SER A 323 15.92 -2.08 -9.79
CA SER A 323 14.92 -1.29 -10.52
C SER A 323 14.39 -1.94 -11.79
N HIS A 324 15.23 -2.72 -12.48
CA HIS A 324 14.84 -3.47 -13.68
C HIS A 324 13.95 -4.65 -13.32
N ARG A 325 14.39 -5.46 -12.34
CA ARG A 325 13.63 -6.60 -11.83
C ARG A 325 12.28 -6.20 -11.26
N ARG A 326 12.22 -5.13 -10.46
CA ARG A 326 10.96 -4.65 -9.88
C ARG A 326 9.98 -4.17 -10.94
N ARG A 327 10.49 -3.51 -12.00
CA ARG A 327 9.66 -3.13 -13.15
C ARG A 327 9.10 -4.37 -13.85
N GLU A 328 9.91 -5.38 -14.09
CA GLU A 328 9.47 -6.64 -14.71
C GLU A 328 8.32 -7.30 -13.93
N VAL A 329 8.48 -7.45 -12.61
CA VAL A 329 7.45 -8.02 -11.72
C VAL A 329 6.13 -7.27 -11.81
N VAL A 330 6.17 -5.94 -11.68
CA VAL A 330 4.95 -5.12 -11.59
C VAL A 330 4.32 -4.86 -12.96
N GLU A 331 5.14 -4.66 -13.99
CA GLU A 331 4.67 -4.36 -15.35
C GLU A 331 4.18 -5.61 -16.07
N GLN A 332 5.00 -6.66 -16.11
CA GLN A 332 4.78 -7.83 -16.96
C GLN A 332 4.00 -8.94 -16.24
N ARG A 333 4.10 -9.03 -14.90
CA ARG A 333 3.46 -10.09 -14.10
C ARG A 333 3.72 -11.50 -14.68
N PRO A 334 5.00 -11.87 -14.86
CA PRO A 334 5.36 -13.17 -15.41
C PRO A 334 4.91 -14.32 -14.50
N MET A 335 4.73 -15.51 -15.07
CA MET A 335 4.56 -16.74 -14.27
C MET A 335 5.79 -16.95 -13.38
N ILE A 336 5.58 -17.48 -12.17
CA ILE A 336 6.66 -17.61 -11.19
C ILE A 336 7.78 -18.53 -11.68
N GLY A 337 7.48 -19.56 -12.47
CA GLY A 337 8.48 -20.45 -13.06
C GLY A 337 9.42 -19.73 -14.03
N ASP A 338 8.85 -18.97 -14.97
CA ASP A 338 9.62 -18.20 -15.95
C ASP A 338 10.46 -17.13 -15.26
N PHE A 339 9.88 -16.47 -14.25
CA PHE A 339 10.58 -15.45 -13.48
C PHE A 339 11.73 -16.04 -12.66
N LYS A 340 11.54 -17.21 -12.04
CA LYS A 340 12.59 -17.95 -11.33
C LYS A 340 13.74 -18.34 -12.25
N ASN A 341 13.45 -18.79 -13.46
CA ASN A 341 14.48 -19.12 -14.45
C ASN A 341 15.28 -17.89 -14.87
N ARG A 342 14.64 -16.72 -14.91
CA ARG A 342 15.25 -15.45 -15.34
C ARG A 342 16.02 -14.74 -14.22
N TRP A 343 15.59 -14.90 -12.97
CA TRP A 343 16.17 -14.31 -11.75
C TRP A 343 16.42 -15.36 -10.65
N PRO A 344 17.22 -16.41 -10.91
CA PRO A 344 17.40 -17.52 -9.95
C PRO A 344 18.00 -17.05 -8.61
N ALA A 345 18.90 -16.05 -8.62
CA ALA A 345 19.48 -15.45 -7.42
C ALA A 345 18.43 -14.89 -6.44
N LEU A 346 17.29 -14.39 -6.94
CA LEU A 346 16.24 -13.87 -6.04
C LEU A 346 15.69 -14.95 -5.12
N PHE A 347 15.76 -16.21 -5.54
CA PHE A 347 15.26 -17.37 -4.83
C PHE A 347 16.36 -18.01 -3.96
N GLU A 348 17.31 -17.20 -3.48
CA GLU A 348 18.22 -17.53 -2.39
C GLU A 348 17.77 -16.78 -1.11
N PRO A 349 17.79 -17.40 0.09
CA PRO A 349 17.33 -16.74 1.31
C PRO A 349 17.99 -15.39 1.63
N SER A 350 19.28 -15.24 1.31
CA SER A 350 20.04 -13.98 1.45
C SER A 350 19.46 -12.87 0.57
N GLU A 351 19.18 -13.16 -0.69
CA GLU A 351 18.63 -12.18 -1.63
C GLU A 351 17.14 -11.91 -1.41
N VAL A 352 16.35 -12.87 -0.90
CA VAL A 352 14.97 -12.58 -0.44
C VAL A 352 15.00 -11.52 0.67
N ASN A 353 15.90 -11.68 1.64
CA ASN A 353 16.10 -10.70 2.71
C ASN A 353 16.54 -9.33 2.15
N ALA A 354 17.53 -9.31 1.26
CA ALA A 354 18.04 -8.09 0.65
C ALA A 354 16.97 -7.38 -0.19
N GLU A 355 16.22 -8.11 -1.01
CA GLU A 355 15.16 -7.56 -1.86
C GLU A 355 14.02 -6.97 -1.02
N PHE A 356 13.60 -7.66 0.05
CA PHE A 356 12.61 -7.13 0.98
C PHE A 356 13.09 -5.83 1.64
N MET A 357 14.36 -5.76 2.04
CA MET A 357 14.98 -4.55 2.58
C MET A 357 14.99 -3.42 1.54
N ARG A 358 15.36 -3.70 0.27
CA ARG A 358 15.31 -2.73 -0.83
C ARG A 358 13.90 -2.19 -1.08
N ILE A 359 12.85 -3.00 -0.89
CA ILE A 359 11.45 -2.59 -1.11
C ILE A 359 10.86 -1.80 0.07
N THR A 360 11.13 -2.25 1.30
CA THR A 360 10.40 -1.79 2.51
C THR A 360 11.24 -0.95 3.47
N THR A 361 12.57 -0.89 3.26
CA THR A 361 13.57 -0.29 4.15
C THR A 361 13.65 -0.92 5.54
N LYS A 362 13.12 -2.14 5.71
CA LYS A 362 13.21 -2.91 6.97
C LYS A 362 13.88 -4.26 6.76
N PRO A 363 14.74 -4.69 7.69
CA PRO A 363 15.36 -6.02 7.59
C PRO A 363 14.28 -7.07 7.84
N LEU A 364 14.15 -8.05 6.95
CA LEU A 364 13.07 -9.04 7.00
C LEU A 364 13.21 -9.96 8.21
N GLN A 365 14.20 -10.85 8.19
CA GLN A 365 14.30 -11.94 9.15
C GLN A 365 14.60 -11.47 10.58
N THR A 366 15.56 -10.56 10.76
CA THR A 366 15.93 -10.05 12.10
C THR A 366 14.79 -9.28 12.75
N LYS A 367 14.08 -8.43 12.00
CA LYS A 367 12.91 -7.72 12.54
C LYS A 367 11.77 -8.67 12.86
N PHE A 368 11.46 -9.61 11.96
CA PHE A 368 10.37 -10.55 12.16
C PHE A 368 10.59 -11.41 13.40
N LEU A 369 11.77 -12.05 13.50
CA LEU A 369 12.11 -12.91 14.64
C LEU A 369 12.14 -12.12 15.95
N SER A 370 12.83 -10.98 16.00
CA SER A 370 12.92 -10.19 17.24
C SER A 370 11.55 -9.74 17.76
N GLN A 371 10.61 -9.40 16.87
CA GLN A 371 9.27 -8.98 17.26
C GLN A 371 8.37 -10.18 17.61
N LEU A 372 8.48 -11.29 16.88
CA LEU A 372 7.77 -12.51 17.23
C LEU A 372 8.20 -13.02 18.61
N ASP A 373 9.50 -13.03 18.89
CA ASP A 373 10.07 -13.43 20.18
C ASP A 373 9.63 -12.46 21.29
N HIS A 374 9.68 -11.15 21.04
CA HIS A 374 9.21 -10.14 21.99
C HIS A 374 7.75 -10.35 22.42
N PHE A 375 6.87 -10.73 21.49
CA PHE A 375 5.46 -11.00 21.79
C PHE A 375 5.16 -12.46 22.17
N SER A 376 6.16 -13.34 22.17
CA SER A 376 5.93 -14.79 22.23
C SER A 376 5.23 -15.23 23.51
N ASP A 377 5.68 -14.79 24.69
CA ASP A 377 5.06 -15.19 25.96
C ASP A 377 3.61 -14.68 26.05
N LYS A 378 3.38 -13.44 25.63
CA LYS A 378 2.04 -12.84 25.65
C LYS A 378 1.08 -13.51 24.66
N LEU A 379 1.56 -13.84 23.46
CA LEU A 379 0.77 -14.59 22.48
C LEU A 379 0.40 -15.98 23.02
N MET A 380 1.34 -16.68 23.64
CA MET A 380 1.09 -17.99 24.25
C MET A 380 0.05 -17.90 25.38
N GLU A 381 0.16 -16.92 26.27
CA GLU A 381 -0.86 -16.64 27.30
C GLU A 381 -2.24 -16.44 26.65
N ILE A 382 -2.35 -15.55 25.67
CA ILE A 382 -3.61 -15.25 24.97
C ILE A 382 -4.21 -16.50 24.31
N PHE A 383 -3.36 -17.35 23.70
CA PHE A 383 -3.77 -18.56 23.01
C PHE A 383 -4.25 -19.64 23.98
N THR A 384 -3.57 -19.84 25.11
CA THR A 384 -3.96 -20.83 26.12
C THR A 384 -5.27 -20.48 26.84
N CYS A 385 -5.58 -19.19 26.99
CA CYS A 385 -6.85 -18.73 27.53
C CYS A 385 -8.05 -18.95 26.60
N LYS A 386 -7.85 -19.37 25.34
CA LYS A 386 -8.97 -19.64 24.43
C LYS A 386 -9.62 -20.98 24.72
N GLY A 387 -10.94 -20.95 24.88
CA GLY A 387 -11.79 -22.13 25.02
C GLY A 387 -12.47 -22.56 23.71
N GLY A 388 -13.36 -23.55 23.82
CA GLY A 388 -14.14 -24.09 22.69
C GLY A 388 -13.28 -24.87 21.67
N VAL A 389 -13.85 -25.10 20.49
CA VAL A 389 -13.20 -25.88 19.40
C VAL A 389 -11.86 -25.28 18.99
N LYS A 390 -11.75 -23.96 18.88
CA LYS A 390 -10.49 -23.27 18.55
C LYS A 390 -9.44 -23.46 19.64
N GLY A 391 -9.84 -23.30 20.90
CA GLY A 391 -8.98 -23.56 22.05
C GLY A 391 -8.42 -24.98 22.05
N GLN A 392 -9.25 -25.98 21.71
CA GLN A 392 -8.79 -27.36 21.58
C GLN A 392 -7.79 -27.55 20.43
N LYS A 393 -8.03 -26.97 19.25
CA LYS A 393 -7.08 -27.03 18.11
C LYS A 393 -5.75 -26.36 18.48
N ILE A 394 -5.80 -25.17 19.12
CA ILE A 394 -4.62 -24.47 19.63
C ILE A 394 -3.87 -25.33 20.67
N LYS A 395 -4.56 -25.92 21.65
CA LYS A 395 -3.91 -26.77 22.66
C LYS A 395 -3.17 -27.96 22.05
N ARG A 396 -3.71 -28.59 20.99
CA ARG A 396 -3.02 -29.67 20.27
C ARG A 396 -1.75 -29.17 19.58
N ILE A 397 -1.80 -27.99 18.95
CA ILE A 397 -0.62 -27.36 18.33
C ILE A 397 0.43 -27.05 19.40
N LEU A 398 0.03 -26.44 20.52
CA LEU A 398 0.97 -26.06 21.57
C LEU A 398 1.59 -27.26 22.31
N ALA A 399 0.89 -28.39 22.37
CA ALA A 399 1.44 -29.63 22.95
C ALA A 399 2.67 -30.16 22.19
N MET A 400 2.86 -29.77 20.92
CA MET A 400 4.08 -30.11 20.16
C MET A 400 5.33 -29.42 20.74
N LYS A 401 5.17 -28.25 21.36
CA LYS A 401 6.27 -27.53 22.02
C LYS A 401 6.74 -28.25 23.28
N ASP A 402 5.83 -28.86 24.05
CA ASP A 402 6.19 -29.52 25.31
C ASP A 402 7.08 -30.76 25.13
N LEU A 403 7.26 -31.18 23.87
CA LEU A 403 8.14 -32.28 23.48
C LEU A 403 9.56 -31.81 23.11
N CYS A 404 9.74 -30.52 22.76
CA CYS A 404 10.99 -30.00 22.18
C CYS A 404 11.32 -28.57 22.65
N ASP A 405 12.50 -28.36 23.25
CA ASP A 405 12.96 -27.03 23.71
C ASP A 405 13.58 -26.16 22.59
N ASP A 406 13.30 -26.48 21.32
CA ASP A 406 13.74 -25.68 20.18
C ASP A 406 12.88 -24.41 20.03
N ILE A 407 13.57 -23.27 19.96
CA ILE A 407 12.99 -21.96 19.68
C ILE A 407 12.21 -21.94 18.35
N ASN A 408 12.64 -22.68 17.33
CA ASN A 408 11.95 -22.72 16.03
C ASN A 408 10.63 -23.49 16.09
N VAL A 409 10.57 -24.57 16.89
CA VAL A 409 9.32 -25.29 17.18
C VAL A 409 8.35 -24.39 17.94
N ARG A 410 8.85 -23.64 18.94
CA ARG A 410 8.03 -22.65 19.65
C ARG A 410 7.46 -21.59 18.70
N ARG A 411 8.29 -21.01 17.82
CA ARG A 411 7.86 -20.00 16.83
C ARG A 411 6.85 -20.58 15.84
N GLU A 412 7.04 -21.80 15.37
CA GLU A 412 6.10 -22.50 14.50
C GLU A 412 4.74 -22.68 15.20
N CYS A 413 4.74 -23.16 16.45
CA CYS A 413 3.53 -23.32 17.25
C CYS A 413 2.76 -22.00 17.40
N ILE A 414 3.48 -20.89 17.60
CA ILE A 414 2.88 -19.54 17.69
C ILE A 414 2.26 -19.15 16.34
N LEU A 415 2.96 -19.35 15.22
CA LEU A 415 2.45 -19.03 13.89
C LEU A 415 1.19 -19.84 13.55
N ARG A 416 1.22 -21.16 13.76
CA ARG A 416 0.05 -22.04 13.52
C ARG A 416 -1.12 -21.68 14.46
N SER A 417 -0.84 -21.39 15.73
CA SER A 417 -1.87 -20.98 16.69
C SER A 417 -2.49 -19.63 16.35
N LEU A 418 -1.70 -18.68 15.84
CA LEU A 418 -2.17 -17.38 15.37
C LEU A 418 -3.20 -17.53 14.24
N VAL A 419 -2.92 -18.41 13.27
CA VAL A 419 -3.85 -18.72 12.16
C VAL A 419 -5.19 -19.22 12.71
N VAL A 420 -5.16 -20.22 13.60
CA VAL A 420 -6.38 -20.74 14.23
C VAL A 420 -7.10 -19.67 15.05
N TYR A 421 -6.37 -18.85 15.81
CA TYR A 421 -6.91 -17.78 16.64
C TYR A 421 -7.68 -16.73 15.83
N LEU A 422 -7.23 -16.43 14.61
CA LEU A 422 -7.86 -15.45 13.71
C LEU A 422 -9.01 -16.03 12.87
N ASN A 423 -9.38 -17.29 13.12
CA ASN A 423 -10.39 -18.08 12.42
C ASN A 423 -9.97 -18.44 10.99
N GLU A 424 -8.69 -18.73 10.82
CA GLU A 424 -8.11 -19.19 9.56
C GLU A 424 -7.64 -20.65 9.74
N ASP A 425 -7.46 -21.37 8.64
CA ASP A 425 -7.11 -22.79 8.70
C ASP A 425 -5.62 -23.01 8.40
N PRO A 426 -4.81 -23.46 9.38
CA PRO A 426 -3.38 -23.71 9.15
C PRO A 426 -3.14 -24.86 8.17
N ASP A 427 -4.03 -25.85 8.09
CA ASP A 427 -3.77 -27.10 7.36
C ASP A 427 -3.87 -26.93 5.81
N VAL A 428 -4.44 -25.81 5.36
CA VAL A 428 -4.46 -25.42 3.94
C VAL A 428 -3.13 -24.80 3.51
N PHE A 429 -2.36 -24.26 4.45
CA PHE A 429 -1.15 -23.47 4.16
C PHE A 429 0.14 -24.14 4.59
N PHE A 430 0.13 -24.80 5.76
CA PHE A 430 1.24 -25.59 6.27
C PHE A 430 0.98 -27.07 5.94
N LYS A 431 1.62 -27.57 4.90
CA LYS A 431 1.52 -28.95 4.46
C LYS A 431 2.65 -29.80 5.04
N GLU A 432 2.29 -30.95 5.58
CA GLU A 432 3.24 -31.91 6.13
C GLU A 432 3.08 -33.23 5.38
N TYR A 433 4.20 -33.78 4.93
CA TYR A 433 4.26 -35.01 4.14
C TYR A 433 5.25 -35.99 4.77
N LEU A 434 4.92 -37.28 4.68
CA LEU A 434 5.86 -38.35 5.01
C LEU A 434 6.85 -38.54 3.84
N PRO A 435 8.14 -38.85 4.10
CA PRO A 435 9.13 -39.12 3.05
C PRO A 435 8.75 -40.27 2.13
N THR A 436 7.89 -41.18 2.58
CA THR A 436 7.38 -42.31 1.80
C THR A 436 6.25 -41.93 0.83
N ALA A 437 5.65 -40.74 1.00
CA ALA A 437 4.49 -40.27 0.22
C ALA A 437 4.88 -39.22 -0.83
N VAL A 438 6.02 -39.40 -1.51
CA VAL A 438 6.57 -38.41 -2.45
C VAL A 438 5.60 -38.09 -3.58
N GLU A 439 4.95 -39.10 -4.19
CA GLU A 439 4.04 -38.88 -5.32
C GLU A 439 2.80 -38.07 -4.93
N ASP A 440 2.24 -38.33 -3.75
CA ASP A 440 1.09 -37.57 -3.24
C ASP A 440 1.50 -36.14 -2.86
N ALA A 441 2.69 -35.97 -2.28
CA ALA A 441 3.24 -34.66 -1.98
C ALA A 441 3.44 -33.83 -3.26
N GLU A 442 4.06 -34.39 -4.31
CA GLU A 442 4.26 -33.68 -5.58
C GLU A 442 2.92 -33.31 -6.23
N ARG A 443 1.94 -34.22 -6.20
CA ARG A 443 0.58 -33.96 -6.73
C ARG A 443 -0.08 -32.79 -6.01
N ASP A 444 -0.09 -32.79 -4.68
CA ASP A 444 -0.67 -31.70 -3.88
C ASP A 444 0.07 -30.38 -4.10
N ILE A 445 1.41 -30.42 -4.14
CA ILE A 445 2.26 -29.26 -4.40
C ILE A 445 1.94 -28.62 -5.74
N THR A 446 1.78 -29.38 -6.82
CA THR A 446 1.47 -28.81 -8.15
C THR A 446 0.16 -28.05 -8.20
N THR A 447 -0.81 -28.37 -7.33
CA THR A 447 -2.10 -27.69 -7.23
C THR A 447 -2.10 -26.54 -6.21
N THR A 448 -1.03 -26.41 -5.42
CA THR A 448 -0.92 -25.41 -4.35
C THR A 448 -0.57 -24.03 -4.92
N VAL A 449 -1.46 -23.06 -4.70
CA VAL A 449 -1.22 -21.66 -5.14
C VAL A 449 -0.11 -21.01 -4.32
N MET A 450 -0.12 -21.18 -3.00
CA MET A 450 0.87 -20.62 -2.10
C MET A 450 0.85 -21.37 -0.76
N GLY A 451 2.01 -21.81 -0.28
CA GLY A 451 2.10 -22.52 0.98
C GLY A 451 3.52 -22.88 1.40
N ILE A 452 3.62 -23.53 2.55
CA ILE A 452 4.86 -24.08 3.10
C ILE A 452 4.69 -25.58 3.16
N TYR A 453 5.67 -26.32 2.66
CA TYR A 453 5.73 -27.76 2.83
C TYR A 453 6.82 -28.12 3.83
N SER A 454 6.60 -29.23 4.53
CA SER A 454 7.58 -29.88 5.39
C SER A 454 7.53 -31.38 5.15
N ILE A 455 8.68 -32.01 5.03
CA ILE A 455 8.83 -33.45 4.89
C ILE A 455 9.39 -33.96 6.21
N ARG A 456 8.63 -34.77 6.94
CA ARG A 456 8.99 -35.22 8.30
C ARG A 456 8.77 -36.72 8.43
N ARG A 457 9.76 -37.46 8.94
CA ARG A 457 9.58 -38.88 9.28
C ARG A 457 8.72 -39.02 10.52
N ASP A 458 7.91 -40.07 10.56
CA ASP A 458 7.17 -40.45 11.77
C ASP A 458 8.13 -40.60 12.96
N GLY A 459 7.83 -39.92 14.06
CA GLY A 459 8.62 -39.96 15.30
C GLY A 459 9.89 -39.10 15.31
N HIS A 460 10.18 -38.34 14.25
CA HIS A 460 11.28 -37.37 14.24
C HIS A 460 10.75 -35.94 14.40
N GLU A 461 11.41 -35.14 15.24
CA GLU A 461 11.01 -33.75 15.50
C GLU A 461 11.48 -32.79 14.40
N GLU A 462 12.65 -33.05 13.82
CA GLU A 462 13.24 -32.22 12.76
C GLU A 462 12.78 -32.68 11.36
N PRO A 463 12.30 -31.75 10.51
CA PRO A 463 11.96 -32.06 9.13
C PRO A 463 13.22 -32.30 8.27
N GLU A 464 13.14 -33.24 7.33
CA GLU A 464 14.21 -33.52 6.34
C GLU A 464 14.33 -32.40 5.32
N ASP A 465 13.19 -31.83 4.92
CA ASP A 465 13.12 -30.70 4.00
C ASP A 465 11.97 -29.80 4.41
N VAL A 466 12.20 -28.49 4.30
CA VAL A 466 11.18 -27.46 4.43
C VAL A 466 11.35 -26.51 3.28
N GLY A 467 10.25 -26.15 2.64
CA GLY A 467 10.29 -25.23 1.52
C GLY A 467 9.02 -24.42 1.32
N VAL A 468 9.08 -23.57 0.32
CA VAL A 468 8.02 -22.64 -0.05
C VAL A 468 7.52 -23.00 -1.44
N VAL A 469 6.20 -23.07 -1.58
CA VAL A 469 5.50 -23.30 -2.85
C VAL A 469 4.77 -22.03 -3.26
N VAL A 470 4.91 -21.63 -4.52
CA VAL A 470 4.13 -20.58 -5.16
C VAL A 470 3.79 -21.00 -6.59
N GLU A 471 2.52 -20.89 -6.99
CA GLU A 471 2.00 -21.31 -8.31
C GLU A 471 2.39 -22.75 -8.68
N GLY A 472 2.29 -23.68 -7.73
CA GLY A 472 2.63 -25.08 -7.95
C GLY A 472 4.13 -25.39 -8.02
N ILE A 473 4.99 -24.39 -7.79
CA ILE A 473 6.45 -24.51 -7.94
C ILE A 473 7.12 -24.40 -6.57
N LYS A 474 8.01 -25.34 -6.26
CA LYS A 474 8.94 -25.25 -5.12
C LYS A 474 9.94 -24.12 -5.39
N VAL A 475 9.63 -22.93 -4.89
CA VAL A 475 10.45 -21.72 -5.10
C VAL A 475 11.66 -21.69 -4.18
N LEU A 476 11.55 -22.25 -2.98
CA LEU A 476 12.64 -22.46 -2.01
C LEU A 476 12.52 -23.87 -1.41
N ASN A 477 13.64 -24.47 -1.06
CA ASN A 477 13.77 -25.78 -0.41
C ASN A 477 14.98 -25.79 0.52
N ASN A 478 15.16 -26.87 1.28
CA ASN A 478 16.24 -27.09 2.25
C ASN A 478 16.36 -25.95 3.26
N LEU A 479 15.23 -25.39 3.69
CA LEU A 479 15.20 -24.33 4.69
C LEU A 479 15.30 -24.93 6.10
N SER A 480 15.94 -24.20 7.00
CA SER A 480 16.25 -24.69 8.35
C SER A 480 15.04 -24.94 9.25
N SER A 481 13.89 -24.34 8.96
CA SER A 481 12.66 -24.54 9.75
C SER A 481 11.42 -24.02 9.01
N VAL A 482 10.24 -24.47 9.46
CA VAL A 482 8.93 -23.94 9.01
C VAL A 482 8.83 -22.43 9.26
N THR A 483 9.41 -21.95 10.36
CA THR A 483 9.47 -20.52 10.67
C THR A 483 10.29 -19.76 9.62
N THR A 484 11.48 -20.28 9.26
CA THR A 484 12.31 -19.69 8.20
C THR A 484 11.54 -19.66 6.88
N ALA A 485 10.89 -20.76 6.50
CA ALA A 485 10.07 -20.83 5.29
C ALA A 485 8.93 -19.81 5.28
N PHE A 486 8.26 -19.60 6.41
CA PHE A 486 7.23 -18.58 6.54
C PHE A 486 7.78 -17.18 6.31
N ILE A 487 8.93 -16.84 6.93
CA ILE A 487 9.57 -15.54 6.76
C ILE A 487 9.99 -15.33 5.30
N MET A 488 10.58 -16.35 4.66
CA MET A 488 10.99 -16.28 3.27
C MET A 488 9.79 -16.08 2.34
N LEU A 489 8.69 -16.81 2.56
CA LEU A 489 7.45 -16.61 1.82
C LEU A 489 6.89 -15.19 2.02
N PHE A 490 6.90 -14.68 3.26
CA PHE A 490 6.53 -13.30 3.53
C PHE A 490 7.39 -12.31 2.73
N GLY A 491 8.70 -12.54 2.64
CA GLY A 491 9.61 -11.75 1.80
C GLY A 491 9.28 -11.83 0.31
N LEU A 492 9.08 -13.06 -0.20
CA LEU A 492 8.75 -13.32 -1.60
C LEU A 492 7.43 -12.66 -2.02
N ILE A 493 6.42 -12.59 -1.14
CA ILE A 493 5.17 -11.87 -1.41
C ILE A 493 5.42 -10.40 -1.77
N TYR A 494 6.43 -9.76 -1.16
CA TYR A 494 6.80 -8.39 -1.51
C TYR A 494 7.64 -8.37 -2.78
N ALA A 495 8.68 -9.21 -2.85
CA ALA A 495 9.60 -9.28 -3.99
C ALA A 495 8.86 -9.51 -5.32
N LEU A 496 7.84 -10.36 -5.30
CA LEU A 496 7.05 -10.80 -6.46
C LEU A 496 5.71 -10.05 -6.63
N ASP A 497 5.44 -9.03 -5.81
CA ASP A 497 4.18 -8.26 -5.83
C ASP A 497 2.90 -9.11 -5.67
N LEU A 498 2.97 -10.20 -4.90
CA LEU A 498 1.86 -11.13 -4.73
C LEU A 498 0.80 -10.56 -3.77
N ALA A 499 -0.45 -10.98 -3.96
CA ALA A 499 -1.48 -10.78 -2.95
C ALA A 499 -1.21 -11.68 -1.73
N PHE A 500 -1.68 -11.27 -0.56
CA PHE A 500 -1.74 -12.21 0.56
C PHE A 500 -2.74 -13.33 0.24
N PRO A 501 -2.47 -14.56 0.69
CA PRO A 501 -3.38 -15.68 0.49
C PRO A 501 -4.71 -15.42 1.23
N ASP A 502 -5.83 -15.58 0.53
CA ASP A 502 -7.16 -15.20 1.04
C ASP A 502 -7.56 -15.96 2.30
N ASN A 503 -7.09 -17.20 2.43
CA ASN A 503 -7.29 -18.08 3.59
C ASN A 503 -6.49 -17.63 4.83
N LEU A 504 -5.45 -16.80 4.70
CA LEU A 504 -4.62 -16.30 5.80
C LEU A 504 -4.54 -14.76 5.86
N LYS A 505 -5.51 -14.05 5.26
CA LYS A 505 -5.48 -12.58 5.12
C LYS A 505 -5.30 -11.83 6.45
N TYR A 506 -5.91 -12.29 7.54
CA TYR A 506 -5.82 -11.66 8.86
C TYR A 506 -4.47 -11.95 9.51
N THR A 507 -3.95 -13.18 9.35
CA THR A 507 -2.60 -13.54 9.82
C THR A 507 -1.56 -12.66 9.13
N PHE A 508 -1.57 -12.58 7.80
CA PHE A 508 -0.63 -11.74 7.07
C PHE A 508 -0.79 -10.24 7.39
N GLU A 509 -2.02 -9.74 7.56
CA GLU A 509 -2.25 -8.36 7.99
C GLU A 509 -1.70 -8.10 9.41
N PHE A 510 -1.86 -9.04 10.35
CA PHE A 510 -1.28 -8.94 11.70
C PHE A 510 0.26 -8.91 11.62
N LEU A 511 0.85 -9.83 10.86
CA LEU A 511 2.31 -9.90 10.70
C LEU A 511 2.87 -8.64 10.02
N GLN A 512 2.22 -8.14 8.98
CA GLN A 512 2.59 -6.90 8.33
C GLN A 512 2.55 -5.72 9.32
N LYS A 513 1.40 -5.50 9.97
CA LYS A 513 1.15 -4.24 10.69
C LYS A 513 1.63 -4.24 12.14
N ILE A 514 1.69 -5.40 12.79
CA ILE A 514 2.09 -5.52 14.20
C ILE A 514 3.55 -6.00 14.29
N ILE A 515 3.87 -7.15 13.70
CA ILE A 515 5.21 -7.73 13.79
C ILE A 515 6.22 -6.91 12.99
N MET A 516 5.94 -6.63 11.71
CA MET A 516 6.85 -5.86 10.85
C MET A 516 6.67 -4.34 10.99
N ASN A 517 5.59 -3.90 11.63
CA ASN A 517 5.22 -2.48 11.79
C ASN A 517 5.21 -1.73 10.43
N LEU A 518 4.64 -2.36 9.40
CA LEU A 518 4.43 -1.82 8.07
C LEU A 518 2.97 -1.35 7.97
N ASP A 519 2.72 -0.04 7.79
CA ASP A 519 1.37 0.56 7.64
C ASP A 519 0.42 0.37 8.86
N GLY A 520 0.84 0.88 10.03
CA GLY A 520 0.17 0.66 11.32
C GLY A 520 -1.11 1.47 11.63
N HIS A 521 -1.65 2.24 10.69
CA HIS A 521 -2.69 3.24 11.00
C HIS A 521 -4.13 2.69 11.03
N LYS A 522 -4.48 1.70 10.20
CA LYS A 522 -5.83 1.13 10.17
C LYS A 522 -5.76 -0.39 10.30
N LEU A 523 -6.27 -0.91 11.41
CA LEU A 523 -6.33 -2.35 11.68
C LEU A 523 -7.76 -2.85 11.52
N ASN A 524 -7.91 -4.08 11.01
CA ASN A 524 -9.16 -4.80 11.13
C ASN A 524 -9.56 -4.97 12.61
N LEU A 525 -10.86 -4.96 12.93
CA LEU A 525 -11.36 -5.14 14.30
C LEU A 525 -10.77 -6.37 15.00
N LYS A 526 -10.63 -7.51 14.31
CA LYS A 526 -10.00 -8.72 14.88
C LYS A 526 -8.55 -8.48 15.32
N ILE A 527 -7.79 -7.80 14.47
CA ILE A 527 -6.37 -7.50 14.71
C ILE A 527 -6.24 -6.42 15.78
N GLN A 528 -7.15 -5.44 15.80
CA GLN A 528 -7.22 -4.43 16.84
C GLN A 528 -7.48 -5.07 18.22
N GLN A 529 -8.40 -6.03 18.31
CA GLN A 529 -8.67 -6.75 19.56
C GLN A 529 -7.45 -7.56 20.03
N LEU A 530 -6.76 -8.25 19.12
CA LEU A 530 -5.54 -8.98 19.46
C LEU A 530 -4.42 -8.02 19.88
N LYS A 531 -4.25 -6.89 19.18
CA LYS A 531 -3.31 -5.83 19.55
C LYS A 531 -3.59 -5.32 20.97
N ILE A 532 -4.83 -4.99 21.30
CA ILE A 532 -5.18 -4.51 22.66
C ILE A 532 -4.72 -5.51 23.72
N LYS A 533 -4.94 -6.82 23.50
CA LYS A 533 -4.51 -7.87 24.43
C LYS A 533 -3.00 -8.07 24.51
N LEU A 534 -2.27 -7.78 23.44
CA LEU A 534 -0.82 -7.88 23.40
C LEU A 534 -0.13 -6.77 24.19
N PHE A 535 -0.77 -5.60 24.28
CA PHE A 535 -0.25 -4.42 24.97
C PHE A 535 -0.97 -4.12 26.29
N SER A 536 -1.84 -5.04 26.75
CA SER A 536 -2.43 -5.05 28.09
C SER A 536 -1.64 -5.95 29.00
#